data_AF-A0A1B6IUV2-F1
#
_entry.id   AF-A0A1B6IUV2-F1
#
_cell.length_a   1.000
_cell.length_b   1.000
_cell.length_c   1.000
_cell.angle_alpha   90.00
_cell.angle_beta   90.00
_cell.angle_gamma   90.00
#
_symmetry.space_group_name_H-M   'P 1'
#
loop_
_entity.id
_entity.type
_entity.pdbx_description
1 polymer ?
#
loop_
_entity_poly.entity_id
_entity_poly.type
_entity_poly.pdbx_seq_one_letter_code
_entity_poly.pdbx_strand_id
1 'polypeptide(L)'
;LLLVTHANTLVTVATLEPLPSDPMFATMSEKYQKQRYAAPLSTSLHAEIQHVLNTSQHGTAYHEGLSHLRRKLSENKVELAELYKDLQNSRGFSEDCERSILHQLICMLIQITSGSDPKASYEAACCLGELGPANLTTLGLKPETSASSTQPLDVFLECVVRHLYLCLFDSDVAVIQAASDALYSLFNSFHHQLTNMLTEEQSELFYPFVSSAKKQKKLVSVNERELEDLMSMFCPDEVFSHRQWVIRIMSAILHSAQLGYLTPVCNFKEDFCNELFPMAIDLVLSTLKKRSCTDLFIDQINEFFARHANTDSSVEVYGSRDSVCTMLKVVHVVRKYTEQQRKINYLSISRAAIFCSAYFTAVMYGELWASEYNSDRGDLDV
;
A
#
# COMPACT_ATOMS: atom_id res chain seq x y z
N LEU A 1 29.25 -10.37 17.75
CA LEU A 1 29.81 -11.68 18.20
C LEU A 1 29.44 -12.80 17.22
N LEU A 2 28.15 -13.04 16.95
CA LEU A 2 27.65 -14.08 16.03
C LEU A 2 28.28 -14.05 14.63
N LEU A 3 28.31 -12.87 13.98
CA LEU A 3 28.97 -12.67 12.67
C LEU A 3 30.48 -12.93 12.70
N VAL A 4 31.12 -12.76 13.86
CA VAL A 4 32.57 -12.97 13.99
C VAL A 4 32.87 -14.44 14.24
N THR A 5 32.02 -15.15 14.98
CA THR A 5 32.25 -16.54 15.41
C THR A 5 31.62 -17.58 14.48
N HIS A 6 30.52 -17.26 13.80
CA HIS A 6 29.70 -18.20 13.03
C HIS A 6 29.46 -17.77 11.57
N ALA A 7 30.29 -16.88 11.02
CA ALA A 7 30.15 -16.39 9.65
C ALA A 7 29.98 -17.54 8.63
N ASN A 8 30.76 -18.61 8.75
CA ASN A 8 30.78 -19.70 7.77
C ASN A 8 29.56 -20.63 7.86
N THR A 9 28.82 -20.60 8.97
CA THR A 9 27.61 -21.41 9.18
C THR A 9 26.33 -20.64 8.85
N LEU A 10 26.40 -19.31 8.79
CA LEU A 10 25.27 -18.45 8.48
C LEU A 10 25.29 -18.09 6.98
N VAL A 11 24.68 -18.94 6.16
CA VAL A 11 24.60 -18.76 4.69
C VAL A 11 23.91 -17.44 4.31
N THR A 12 23.03 -16.93 5.17
CA THR A 12 22.29 -15.67 5.01
C THR A 12 23.10 -14.41 5.32
N VAL A 13 24.36 -14.51 5.77
CA VAL A 13 25.19 -13.31 6.02
C VAL A 13 25.40 -12.51 4.75
N ALA A 14 25.50 -13.18 3.59
CA ALA A 14 25.66 -12.50 2.30
C ALA A 14 24.40 -11.72 1.88
N THR A 15 23.22 -12.01 2.45
CA THR A 15 21.95 -11.33 2.13
C THR A 15 21.65 -10.14 3.04
N LEU A 16 22.54 -9.81 4.00
CA LEU A 16 22.36 -8.66 4.87
C LEU A 16 22.70 -7.34 4.14
N GLU A 17 22.16 -6.23 4.62
CA GLU A 17 22.62 -4.89 4.25
C GLU A 17 24.03 -4.61 4.80
N PRO A 18 24.78 -3.70 4.16
CA PRO A 18 26.11 -3.33 4.64
C PRO A 18 26.06 -2.74 6.05
N LEU A 19 27.00 -3.19 6.88
CA LEU A 19 27.13 -2.75 8.27
C LEU A 19 27.57 -1.28 8.37
N PRO A 20 27.21 -0.58 9.47
CA PRO A 20 27.65 0.79 9.73
C PRO A 20 29.17 0.95 9.67
N SER A 21 29.62 2.08 9.14
CA SER A 21 31.03 2.47 9.06
C SER A 21 31.56 2.99 10.39
N ASP A 22 31.26 2.29 11.49
CA ASP A 22 31.81 2.55 12.82
C ASP A 22 33.03 1.66 13.05
N PRO A 23 34.14 2.18 13.63
CA PRO A 23 35.30 1.36 14.00
C PRO A 23 34.97 0.13 14.84
N MET A 24 33.89 0.16 15.63
CA MET A 24 33.41 -0.98 16.41
C MET A 24 32.97 -2.17 15.53
N PHE A 25 32.48 -1.91 14.31
CA PHE A 25 32.03 -2.94 13.36
C PHE A 25 33.07 -3.31 12.31
N ALA A 26 34.28 -2.72 12.33
CA ALA A 26 35.30 -2.93 11.29
C ALA A 26 35.61 -4.41 11.04
N THR A 27 35.80 -5.20 12.10
CA THR A 27 36.08 -6.65 11.99
C THR A 27 34.89 -7.45 11.45
N MET A 28 33.65 -6.99 11.71
CA MET A 28 32.44 -7.62 11.18
C MET A 28 32.22 -7.25 9.71
N SER A 29 32.47 -5.98 9.35
CA SER A 29 32.40 -5.48 7.98
C SER A 29 33.40 -6.18 7.07
N GLU A 30 34.64 -6.41 7.53
CA GLU A 30 35.65 -7.13 6.76
C GLU A 30 35.25 -8.59 6.47
N LYS A 31 34.68 -9.29 7.45
CA LYS A 31 34.20 -10.67 7.27
C LYS A 31 32.97 -10.73 6.36
N TYR A 32 32.05 -9.79 6.51
CA TYR A 32 30.89 -9.65 5.64
C TYR A 32 31.30 -9.40 4.18
N GLN A 33 32.20 -8.45 3.93
CA GLN A 33 32.71 -8.14 2.58
C GLN A 33 33.40 -9.35 1.94
N LYS A 34 34.21 -10.09 2.70
CA LYS A 34 34.89 -11.31 2.22
C LYS A 34 33.91 -12.40 1.82
N GLN A 35 32.77 -12.53 2.50
CA GLN A 35 31.76 -13.53 2.15
C GLN A 35 30.86 -13.08 1.00
N ARG A 36 30.42 -11.83 1.01
CA ARG A 36 29.51 -11.30 0.00
C ARG A 36 30.17 -11.13 -1.36
N TYR A 37 31.41 -10.64 -1.39
CA TYR A 37 32.16 -10.41 -2.64
C TYR A 37 33.16 -11.53 -2.96
N ALA A 38 32.97 -12.73 -2.38
CA ALA A 38 33.79 -13.90 -2.69
C ALA A 38 33.66 -14.36 -4.15
N ALA A 39 32.51 -14.11 -4.78
CA ALA A 39 32.23 -14.47 -6.16
C ALA A 39 32.34 -13.25 -7.10
N PRO A 40 32.91 -13.38 -8.30
CA PRO A 40 33.03 -12.25 -9.22
C PRO A 40 31.67 -11.69 -9.66
N LEU A 41 30.63 -12.54 -9.77
CA LEU A 41 29.26 -12.09 -10.13
C LEU A 41 28.60 -11.20 -9.08
N SER A 42 29.01 -11.24 -7.81
CA SER A 42 28.40 -10.40 -6.76
C SER A 42 28.98 -8.98 -6.71
N THR A 43 29.92 -8.65 -7.59
CA THR A 43 30.56 -7.33 -7.67
C THR A 43 29.96 -6.41 -8.75
N SER A 44 29.09 -6.93 -9.63
CA SER A 44 28.45 -6.13 -10.68
C SER A 44 27.44 -5.14 -10.10
N LEU A 45 27.27 -4.00 -10.76
CA LEU A 45 26.24 -3.02 -10.41
C LEU A 45 24.85 -3.65 -10.49
N HIS A 46 24.60 -4.49 -11.49
CA HIS A 46 23.34 -5.22 -11.62
C HIS A 46 23.03 -6.08 -10.39
N ALA A 47 24.00 -6.87 -9.91
CA ALA A 47 23.80 -7.74 -8.74
C ALA A 47 23.59 -6.93 -7.45
N GLU A 48 24.25 -5.78 -7.33
CA GLU A 48 24.06 -4.89 -6.18
C GLU A 48 22.68 -4.23 -6.20
N ILE A 49 22.21 -3.74 -7.35
CA ILE A 49 20.85 -3.20 -7.49
C ILE A 49 19.80 -4.26 -7.15
N GLN A 50 19.95 -5.48 -7.68
CA GLN A 50 19.04 -6.58 -7.39
C GLN A 50 19.04 -6.92 -5.89
N HIS A 51 20.20 -6.88 -5.25
CA HIS A 51 20.31 -7.11 -3.82
C HIS A 51 19.59 -6.06 -3.00
N VAL A 52 19.76 -4.77 -3.31
CA VAL A 52 19.04 -3.70 -2.61
C VAL A 52 17.54 -3.89 -2.80
N LEU A 53 17.07 -4.14 -4.02
CA LEU A 53 15.65 -4.35 -4.31
C LEU A 53 15.05 -5.53 -3.53
N ASN A 54 15.79 -6.62 -3.37
CA ASN A 54 15.35 -7.78 -2.60
C ASN A 54 15.35 -7.51 -1.09
N THR A 55 16.25 -6.67 -0.60
CA THR A 55 16.43 -6.42 0.84
C THR A 55 15.51 -5.29 1.33
N SER A 56 15.21 -4.31 0.48
CA SER A 56 14.36 -3.16 0.79
C SER A 56 12.87 -3.40 0.53
N GLN A 57 12.41 -4.66 0.60
CA GLN A 57 10.98 -4.95 0.47
C GLN A 57 10.24 -4.20 1.60
N HIS A 58 9.19 -3.45 1.24
CA HIS A 58 8.40 -2.56 2.12
C HIS A 58 8.95 -1.14 2.37
N GLY A 59 9.91 -0.66 1.58
CA GLY A 59 10.28 0.77 1.58
C GLY A 59 11.11 1.21 2.79
N THR A 60 11.61 0.25 3.58
CA THR A 60 12.62 0.48 4.61
C THR A 60 13.97 0.10 4.02
N ALA A 61 14.80 1.09 3.69
CA ALA A 61 16.21 0.87 3.39
C ALA A 61 17.03 1.59 4.46
N TYR A 62 18.06 0.93 5.00
CA TYR A 62 18.94 1.61 5.94
C TYR A 62 19.84 2.58 5.17
N HIS A 63 20.18 3.68 5.83
CA HIS A 63 21.02 4.74 5.28
C HIS A 63 22.35 4.21 4.72
N GLU A 64 22.95 3.24 5.39
CA GLU A 64 24.19 2.57 5.01
C GLU A 64 24.09 1.83 3.67
N GLY A 65 22.98 1.14 3.42
CA GLY A 65 22.69 0.45 2.17
C GLY A 65 22.58 1.43 1.00
N LEU A 66 21.88 2.53 1.20
CA LEU A 66 21.75 3.59 0.19
C LEU A 66 23.07 4.32 -0.07
N SER A 67 23.87 4.59 0.96
CA SER A 67 25.18 5.21 0.81
C SER A 67 26.14 4.30 0.03
N HIS A 68 26.08 2.99 0.28
CA HIS A 68 26.82 1.99 -0.49
C HIS A 68 26.40 1.97 -1.96
N LEU A 69 25.08 1.95 -2.21
CA LEU A 69 24.50 1.98 -3.55
C LEU A 69 24.92 3.24 -4.31
N ARG A 70 24.85 4.42 -3.68
CA ARG A 70 25.29 5.68 -4.28
C ARG A 70 26.74 5.60 -4.75
N ARG A 71 27.64 5.10 -3.89
CA ARG A 71 29.04 4.94 -4.26
C ARG A 71 29.19 4.03 -5.48
N LYS A 72 28.48 2.89 -5.51
CA LYS A 72 28.50 1.98 -6.66
C LYS A 72 27.94 2.61 -7.95
N LEU A 73 26.86 3.39 -7.86
CA LEU A 73 26.31 4.15 -8.98
C LEU A 73 27.28 5.23 -9.49
N SER A 74 28.11 5.78 -8.61
CA SER A 74 29.14 6.77 -8.99
C SER A 74 30.37 6.13 -9.65
N GLU A 75 30.80 4.96 -9.19
CA GLU A 75 31.99 4.25 -9.67
C GLU A 75 31.75 3.51 -11.00
N ASN A 76 30.55 2.94 -11.19
CA ASN A 76 30.24 2.04 -12.31
C ASN A 76 29.41 2.72 -13.42
N LYS A 77 29.85 3.89 -13.91
CA LYS A 77 29.11 4.66 -14.95
C LYS A 77 28.99 3.91 -16.29
N VAL A 78 29.93 3.04 -16.64
CA VAL A 78 29.90 2.26 -17.89
C VAL A 78 28.77 1.22 -17.86
N GLU A 79 28.71 0.42 -16.79
CA GLU A 79 27.65 -0.58 -16.60
C GLU A 79 26.27 0.10 -16.48
N LEU A 80 26.21 1.26 -15.83
CA LEU A 80 24.99 2.07 -15.76
C LEU A 80 24.52 2.51 -17.16
N ALA A 81 25.43 2.92 -18.04
CA ALA A 81 25.09 3.31 -19.42
C ALA A 81 24.56 2.12 -20.24
N GLU A 82 25.07 0.91 -20.01
CA GLU A 82 24.55 -0.32 -20.61
C GLU A 82 23.13 -0.62 -20.13
N LEU A 83 22.86 -0.51 -18.83
CA LEU A 83 21.51 -0.66 -18.27
C LEU A 83 20.51 0.34 -18.87
N TYR A 84 20.92 1.60 -19.09
CA TYR A 84 20.08 2.60 -19.78
C TYR A 84 19.85 2.28 -21.25
N LYS A 85 20.84 1.70 -21.93
CA LYS A 85 20.70 1.28 -23.33
C LYS A 85 19.72 0.11 -23.45
N ASP A 86 19.79 -0.86 -22.54
CA ASP A 86 18.83 -1.96 -22.47
C ASP A 86 17.42 -1.45 -22.20
N LEU A 87 17.29 -0.45 -21.32
CA LEU A 87 16.04 0.22 -21.01
C LEU A 87 15.47 0.97 -22.23
N GLN A 88 16.29 1.63 -23.05
CA GLN A 88 15.85 2.27 -24.30
C GLN A 88 15.38 1.29 -25.37
N ASN A 89 15.88 0.06 -25.35
CA ASN A 89 15.44 -1.00 -26.28
C ASN A 89 14.10 -1.62 -25.86
N SER A 90 13.63 -1.35 -24.63
CA SER A 90 12.30 -1.77 -24.16
C SER A 90 11.22 -0.84 -24.71
N ARG A 91 9.99 -1.34 -24.87
CA ARG A 91 8.90 -0.58 -25.51
C ARG A 91 8.32 0.51 -24.60
N GLY A 92 8.77 0.59 -23.34
CA GLY A 92 8.42 1.67 -22.41
C GLY A 92 7.01 1.56 -21.83
N PHE A 93 6.44 0.35 -21.79
CA PHE A 93 5.13 0.11 -21.16
C PHE A 93 5.28 -0.19 -19.66
N SER A 94 4.21 -0.02 -18.88
CA SER A 94 4.20 -0.30 -17.42
C SER A 94 4.55 -1.74 -17.07
N GLU A 95 4.26 -2.70 -17.96
CA GLU A 95 4.65 -4.12 -17.81
C GLU A 95 6.17 -4.32 -17.87
N ASP A 96 6.90 -3.42 -18.55
CA ASP A 96 8.37 -3.46 -18.60
C ASP A 96 8.99 -2.98 -17.27
N CYS A 97 8.24 -2.28 -16.40
CA CYS A 97 8.70 -1.90 -15.07
C CYS A 97 8.89 -3.10 -14.14
N GLU A 98 8.12 -4.19 -14.31
CA GLU A 98 8.33 -5.42 -13.54
C GLU A 98 9.59 -6.18 -13.96
N ARG A 99 10.10 -5.92 -15.17
CA ARG A 99 11.28 -6.63 -15.72
C ARG A 99 12.56 -5.80 -15.62
N SER A 100 12.44 -4.48 -15.65
CA SER A 100 13.57 -3.57 -15.67
C SER A 100 14.02 -3.22 -14.25
N ILE A 101 15.22 -3.69 -13.88
CA ILE A 101 15.82 -3.41 -12.57
C ILE A 101 16.02 -1.91 -12.31
N LEU A 102 16.26 -1.09 -13.35
CA LEU A 102 16.39 0.36 -13.22
C LEU A 102 15.06 1.02 -12.89
N HIS A 103 13.95 0.60 -13.51
CA HIS A 103 12.63 1.11 -13.18
C HIS A 103 12.23 0.74 -11.75
N GLN A 104 12.49 -0.51 -11.34
CA GLN A 104 12.25 -0.95 -9.96
C GLN A 104 13.08 -0.12 -8.98
N LEU A 105 14.36 0.13 -9.27
CA LEU A 105 15.24 0.95 -8.44
C LEU A 105 14.72 2.39 -8.32
N ILE A 106 14.35 3.03 -9.43
CA ILE A 106 13.81 4.39 -9.42
C ILE A 106 12.52 4.45 -8.60
N CYS A 107 11.60 3.49 -8.80
CA CYS A 107 10.36 3.43 -8.04
C CYS A 107 10.58 3.24 -6.53
N MET A 108 11.54 2.38 -6.15
CA MET A 108 11.92 2.15 -4.77
C MET A 108 12.54 3.40 -4.14
N LEU A 109 13.46 4.06 -4.83
CA LEU A 109 14.08 5.31 -4.34
C LEU A 109 13.04 6.42 -4.15
N ILE A 110 12.11 6.59 -5.10
CA ILE A 110 11.01 7.58 -4.97
C ILE A 110 10.15 7.28 -3.75
N GLN A 111 9.83 6.00 -3.48
CA GLN A 111 9.06 5.61 -2.29
C GLN A 111 9.82 5.96 -1.00
N ILE A 112 11.13 5.68 -0.93
CA ILE A 112 11.96 6.02 0.24
C ILE A 112 12.07 7.53 0.43
N THR A 113 12.20 8.32 -0.64
CA THR A 113 12.24 9.79 -0.53
C THR A 113 10.96 10.37 0.06
N SER A 114 9.82 9.69 -0.16
CA SER A 114 8.52 10.06 0.38
C SER A 114 8.26 9.49 1.79
N GLY A 115 9.19 8.70 2.32
CA GLY A 115 9.11 8.07 3.63
C GLY A 115 9.41 9.01 4.80
N SER A 116 9.24 8.50 6.02
CA SER A 116 9.37 9.29 7.26
C SER A 116 10.81 9.45 7.78
N ASP A 117 11.77 8.62 7.35
CA ASP A 117 13.18 8.74 7.79
C ASP A 117 13.93 9.80 6.96
N PRO A 118 14.32 10.94 7.56
CA PRO A 118 15.01 12.00 6.83
C PRO A 118 16.39 11.59 6.31
N LYS A 119 17.08 10.66 6.98
CA LYS A 119 18.44 10.24 6.57
C LYS A 119 18.38 9.30 5.37
N ALA A 120 17.48 8.32 5.40
CA ALA A 120 17.23 7.47 4.24
C ALA A 120 16.66 8.26 3.06
N SER A 121 15.70 9.18 3.31
CA SER A 121 15.11 10.04 2.26
C SER A 121 16.17 10.90 1.56
N TYR A 122 17.07 11.54 2.32
CA TYR A 122 18.17 12.33 1.74
C TYR A 122 19.14 11.49 0.89
N GLU A 123 19.54 10.32 1.38
CA GLU A 123 20.48 9.46 0.64
C GLU A 123 19.82 8.85 -0.60
N ALA A 124 18.53 8.49 -0.52
CA ALA A 124 17.76 8.05 -1.67
C ALA A 124 17.65 9.14 -2.75
N ALA A 125 17.46 10.41 -2.35
CA ALA A 125 17.47 11.55 -3.26
C ALA A 125 18.85 11.74 -3.92
N CYS A 126 19.93 11.51 -3.19
CA CYS A 126 21.29 11.51 -3.76
C CYS A 126 21.49 10.38 -4.78
N CYS A 127 21.00 9.17 -4.52
CA CYS A 127 20.99 8.07 -5.49
C CYS A 127 20.22 8.43 -6.76
N LEU A 128 19.05 9.07 -6.65
CA LEU A 128 18.29 9.59 -7.80
C LEU A 128 19.09 10.67 -8.55
N GLY A 129 19.82 11.51 -7.84
CA GLY A 129 20.74 12.49 -8.43
C GLY A 129 21.86 11.86 -9.25
N GLU A 130 22.42 10.73 -8.79
CA GLU A 130 23.47 9.98 -9.51
C GLU A 130 22.95 9.27 -10.77
N LEU A 131 21.69 8.81 -10.74
CA LEU A 131 20.99 8.28 -11.91
C LEU A 131 20.71 9.40 -12.93
N GLY A 132 20.48 10.61 -12.44
CA GLY A 132 20.19 11.78 -13.27
C GLY A 132 18.79 11.70 -13.91
N PRO A 133 18.47 12.64 -14.81
CA PRO A 133 17.18 12.64 -15.48
C PRO A 133 17.05 11.41 -16.37
N ALA A 134 16.18 10.48 -16.00
CA ALA A 134 15.78 9.40 -16.89
C ALA A 134 15.16 10.01 -18.16
N ASN A 135 15.41 9.41 -19.33
CA ASN A 135 14.77 9.85 -20.56
C ASN A 135 13.25 9.67 -20.42
N LEU A 136 12.50 10.77 -20.39
CA LEU A 136 11.04 10.81 -20.18
C LEU A 136 10.24 10.06 -21.24
N THR A 137 10.87 9.60 -22.32
CA THR A 137 10.27 8.66 -23.28
C THR A 137 9.98 7.28 -22.68
N THR A 138 10.55 6.98 -21.51
CA THR A 138 10.26 5.77 -20.73
C THR A 138 9.23 6.11 -19.64
N LEU A 139 7.98 6.26 -20.06
CA LEU A 139 6.81 6.44 -19.19
C LEU A 139 6.46 5.12 -18.49
N GLY A 140 7.34 4.68 -17.60
CA GLY A 140 7.07 3.57 -16.70
C GLY A 140 6.20 4.03 -15.53
N LEU A 141 4.88 4.05 -15.69
CA LEU A 141 4.00 4.11 -14.52
C LEU A 141 4.21 2.82 -13.73
N LYS A 142 4.41 2.92 -12.41
CA LYS A 142 4.43 1.74 -11.53
C LYS A 142 3.16 0.93 -11.85
N PRO A 143 3.27 -0.32 -12.30
CA PRO A 143 2.09 -1.13 -12.54
C PRO A 143 1.34 -1.21 -11.21
N GLU A 144 0.03 -0.95 -11.26
CA GLU A 144 -0.82 -1.31 -10.13
C GLU A 144 -0.60 -2.80 -9.93
N THR A 145 -0.05 -3.18 -8.78
CA THR A 145 0.20 -4.58 -8.42
C THR A 145 -1.08 -5.34 -8.73
N SER A 146 -1.05 -6.14 -9.80
CA SER A 146 -2.17 -6.97 -10.18
C SER A 146 -2.33 -7.96 -9.04
N ALA A 147 -3.26 -7.69 -8.14
CA ALA A 147 -3.56 -8.58 -7.03
C ALA A 147 -3.77 -9.98 -7.63
N SER A 148 -2.99 -10.95 -7.16
CA SER A 148 -2.99 -12.32 -7.66
C SER A 148 -4.34 -13.01 -7.42
N SER A 149 -5.13 -12.50 -6.47
CA SER A 149 -6.52 -12.89 -6.26
C SER A 149 -7.51 -11.88 -6.83
N THR A 150 -8.52 -12.42 -7.51
CA THR A 150 -9.69 -11.68 -8.00
C THR A 150 -10.77 -11.46 -6.94
N GLN A 151 -10.64 -12.07 -5.75
CA GLN A 151 -11.67 -12.03 -4.71
C GLN A 151 -11.40 -10.91 -3.68
N PRO A 152 -12.38 -10.03 -3.38
CA PRO A 152 -12.20 -8.92 -2.43
C PRO A 152 -11.72 -9.35 -1.03
N LEU A 153 -12.16 -10.52 -0.56
CA LEU A 153 -11.76 -11.08 0.73
C LEU A 153 -10.27 -11.43 0.77
N ASP A 154 -9.73 -12.01 -0.29
CA ASP A 154 -8.33 -12.43 -0.34
C ASP A 154 -7.42 -11.21 -0.36
N VAL A 155 -7.74 -10.19 -1.18
CA VAL A 155 -7.03 -8.91 -1.22
C VAL A 155 -7.05 -8.21 0.15
N PHE A 156 -8.21 -8.22 0.82
CA PHE A 156 -8.35 -7.67 2.16
C PHE A 156 -7.47 -8.43 3.17
N LEU A 157 -7.52 -9.77 3.18
CA LEU A 157 -6.75 -10.60 4.10
C LEU A 157 -5.24 -10.45 3.88
N GLU A 158 -4.78 -10.41 2.64
CA GLU A 158 -3.37 -10.22 2.30
C GLU A 158 -2.85 -8.88 2.85
N CYS A 159 -3.62 -7.81 2.64
CA CYS A 159 -3.29 -6.49 3.17
C CYS A 159 -3.27 -6.47 4.71
N VAL A 160 -4.27 -7.08 5.36
CA VAL A 160 -4.31 -7.20 6.82
C VAL A 160 -3.08 -7.93 7.35
N VAL A 161 -2.76 -9.11 6.81
CA VAL A 161 -1.61 -9.90 7.28
C VAL A 161 -0.29 -9.13 7.12
N ARG A 162 -0.09 -8.47 5.97
CA ARG A 162 1.10 -7.65 5.73
C ARG A 162 1.27 -6.56 6.79
N HIS A 163 0.21 -5.83 7.12
CA HIS A 163 0.29 -4.78 8.14
C HIS A 163 0.46 -5.33 9.55
N LEU A 164 -0.26 -6.38 9.90
CA LEU A 164 -0.15 -7.00 11.23
C LEU A 164 1.26 -7.56 11.45
N TYR A 165 1.88 -8.14 10.42
CA TYR A 165 3.26 -8.58 10.45
C TYR A 165 4.22 -7.42 10.77
N LEU A 166 4.08 -6.28 10.08
CA LEU A 166 4.90 -5.09 10.37
C LEU A 166 4.69 -4.58 11.81
N CYS A 167 3.47 -4.69 12.34
CA CYS A 167 3.15 -4.29 13.71
C CYS A 167 3.79 -5.21 14.78
N LEU A 168 4.21 -6.44 14.45
CA LEU A 168 4.91 -7.31 15.39
C LEU A 168 6.32 -6.81 15.75
N PHE A 169 6.89 -5.96 14.91
CA PHE A 169 8.22 -5.36 15.11
C PHE A 169 8.14 -3.90 15.58
N ASP A 170 6.98 -3.46 16.04
CA ASP A 170 6.80 -2.10 16.54
C ASP A 170 7.56 -1.89 17.86
N SER A 171 7.90 -0.63 18.15
CA SER A 171 8.49 -0.22 19.42
C SER A 171 7.49 -0.25 20.59
N ASP A 172 6.20 -0.09 20.34
CA ASP A 172 5.15 -0.07 21.37
C ASP A 172 4.58 -1.48 21.62
N VAL A 173 4.70 -1.92 22.88
CA VAL A 173 4.20 -3.23 23.34
C VAL A 173 2.69 -3.36 23.15
N ALA A 174 1.93 -2.26 23.29
CA ALA A 174 0.48 -2.29 23.11
C ALA A 174 0.09 -2.59 21.65
N VAL A 175 0.87 -2.07 20.69
CA VAL A 175 0.70 -2.33 19.25
C VAL A 175 1.01 -3.79 18.94
N ILE A 176 2.11 -4.31 19.48
CA ILE A 176 2.51 -5.72 19.29
C ILE A 176 1.43 -6.66 19.84
N GLN A 177 0.88 -6.38 21.02
CA GLN A 177 -0.17 -7.19 21.63
C GLN A 177 -1.45 -7.17 20.79
N ALA A 178 -1.93 -5.97 20.41
CA ALA A 178 -3.10 -5.83 19.55
C ALA A 178 -2.95 -6.57 18.22
N ALA A 179 -1.76 -6.47 17.60
CA ALA A 179 -1.47 -7.17 16.34
C ALA A 179 -1.41 -8.69 16.53
N SER A 180 -0.83 -9.17 17.63
CA SER A 180 -0.74 -10.60 17.96
C SER A 180 -2.12 -11.22 18.19
N ASP A 181 -2.97 -10.55 18.96
CA ASP A 181 -4.35 -11.01 19.24
C ASP A 181 -5.21 -11.00 17.97
N ALA A 182 -5.02 -9.97 17.13
CA ALA A 182 -5.65 -9.87 15.83
C ALA A 182 -5.23 -11.01 14.89
N LEU A 183 -3.92 -11.30 14.78
CA LEU A 183 -3.41 -12.41 13.98
C LEU A 183 -3.96 -13.75 14.47
N TYR A 184 -3.96 -14.00 15.78
CA TYR A 184 -4.51 -15.22 16.34
C TYR A 184 -6.00 -15.39 15.98
N SER A 185 -6.78 -14.33 16.09
CA SER A 185 -8.22 -14.33 15.73
C SER A 185 -8.45 -14.52 14.23
N LEU A 186 -7.60 -13.92 13.40
CA LEU A 186 -7.63 -14.01 11.94
C LEU A 186 -7.33 -15.44 11.48
N PHE A 187 -6.25 -16.05 11.97
CA PHE A 187 -5.87 -17.43 11.63
C PHE A 187 -6.89 -18.46 12.13
N ASN A 188 -7.55 -18.21 13.25
CA ASN A 188 -8.65 -19.05 13.70
C ASN A 188 -9.88 -18.96 12.79
N SER A 189 -10.15 -17.79 12.21
CA SER A 189 -11.33 -17.55 11.38
C SER A 189 -11.14 -17.96 9.92
N PHE A 190 -9.95 -17.73 9.37
CA PHE A 190 -9.67 -17.83 7.92
C PHE A 190 -8.49 -18.73 7.58
N HIS A 191 -8.12 -19.67 8.46
CA HIS A 191 -6.95 -20.56 8.29
C HIS A 191 -6.76 -21.06 6.85
N HIS A 192 -7.80 -21.68 6.27
CA HIS A 192 -7.70 -22.29 4.94
C HIS A 192 -7.41 -21.29 3.82
N GLN A 193 -7.94 -20.07 3.91
CA GLN A 193 -7.67 -19.03 2.90
C GLN A 193 -6.24 -18.50 3.04
N LEU A 194 -5.82 -18.23 4.28
CA LEU A 194 -4.47 -17.73 4.56
C LEU A 194 -3.38 -18.74 4.17
N THR A 195 -3.57 -20.03 4.47
CA THR A 195 -2.61 -21.08 4.08
C THR A 195 -2.45 -21.19 2.56
N ASN A 196 -3.49 -20.86 1.79
CA ASN A 196 -3.40 -20.88 0.32
C ASN A 196 -2.74 -19.61 -0.26
N MET A 197 -2.75 -18.50 0.48
CA MET A 197 -2.16 -17.23 0.02
C MET A 197 -0.70 -17.07 0.44
N LEU A 198 -0.30 -17.64 1.58
CA LEU A 198 1.05 -17.50 2.11
C LEU A 198 2.00 -18.51 1.45
N THR A 199 3.23 -18.09 1.15
CA THR A 199 4.29 -19.01 0.75
C THR A 199 4.73 -19.90 1.92
N GLU A 200 5.41 -21.01 1.64
CA GLU A 200 5.89 -21.93 2.69
C GLU A 200 6.75 -21.19 3.74
N GLU A 201 7.68 -20.33 3.31
CA GLU A 201 8.52 -19.53 4.21
C GLU A 201 7.70 -18.58 5.11
N GLN A 202 6.67 -17.93 4.55
CA GLN A 202 5.78 -17.06 5.31
C GLN A 202 4.91 -17.87 6.29
N SER A 203 4.51 -19.08 5.91
CA SER A 203 3.68 -19.96 6.75
C SER A 203 4.39 -20.38 8.04
N GLU A 204 5.71 -20.57 8.00
CA GLU A 204 6.52 -20.88 9.19
C GLU A 204 6.53 -19.73 10.20
N LEU A 205 6.61 -18.49 9.71
CA LEU A 205 6.61 -17.28 10.56
C LEU A 205 5.30 -17.13 11.35
N PHE A 206 4.18 -17.58 10.78
CA PHE A 206 2.86 -17.47 11.43
C PHE A 206 2.44 -18.72 12.21
N TYR A 207 3.26 -19.77 12.25
CA TYR A 207 2.97 -20.99 13.02
C TYR A 207 2.54 -20.73 14.48
N PRO A 208 3.14 -19.78 15.23
CA PRO A 208 2.73 -19.48 16.60
C PRO A 208 1.27 -19.02 16.75
N PHE A 209 0.67 -18.48 15.68
CA PHE A 209 -0.68 -17.92 15.69
C PHE A 209 -1.74 -18.93 15.22
N VAL A 210 -1.34 -20.13 14.78
CA VAL A 210 -2.25 -21.17 14.31
C VAL A 210 -2.71 -22.04 15.48
N SER A 211 -4.00 -21.98 15.83
CA SER A 211 -4.57 -22.87 16.86
C SER A 211 -4.64 -24.33 16.39
N SER A 212 -4.46 -25.25 17.35
CA SER A 212 -4.65 -26.70 17.16
C SER A 212 -6.11 -27.15 17.21
N ALA A 213 -7.03 -26.25 17.60
CA ALA A 213 -8.45 -26.55 17.69
C ALA A 213 -9.11 -26.75 16.31
N LYS A 214 -10.29 -27.40 16.30
CA LYS A 214 -11.04 -27.69 15.06
C LYS A 214 -11.29 -26.41 14.26
N LYS A 215 -10.66 -26.34 13.09
CA LYS A 215 -10.69 -25.20 12.18
C LYS A 215 -12.03 -25.18 11.45
N GLN A 216 -12.82 -24.13 11.66
CA GLN A 216 -14.05 -23.91 10.91
C GLN A 216 -13.77 -22.93 9.77
N LYS A 217 -14.28 -23.21 8.59
CA LYS A 217 -14.30 -22.24 7.50
C LYS A 217 -15.34 -21.18 7.85
N LYS A 218 -14.91 -20.04 8.39
CA LYS A 218 -15.80 -18.89 8.62
C LYS A 218 -16.00 -18.15 7.30
N LEU A 219 -17.25 -17.91 6.93
CA LEU A 219 -17.58 -16.97 5.86
C LEU A 219 -17.78 -15.58 6.49
N VAL A 220 -17.35 -14.53 5.80
CA VAL A 220 -17.69 -13.16 6.20
C VAL A 220 -19.21 -12.99 6.09
N SER A 221 -19.81 -12.45 7.13
CA SER A 221 -21.24 -12.11 7.17
C SER A 221 -21.37 -10.67 7.64
N VAL A 222 -22.19 -9.89 6.94
CA VAL A 222 -22.40 -8.47 7.26
C VAL A 222 -23.73 -8.29 7.97
N ASN A 223 -23.73 -7.61 9.11
CA ASN A 223 -24.95 -7.19 9.80
C ASN A 223 -25.50 -5.90 9.17
N GLU A 224 -26.60 -6.02 8.43
CA GLU A 224 -27.22 -4.91 7.69
C GLU A 224 -27.69 -3.77 8.61
N ARG A 225 -28.14 -4.07 9.83
CA ARG A 225 -28.59 -3.04 10.77
C ARG A 225 -27.45 -2.15 11.24
N GLU A 226 -26.32 -2.77 11.60
CA GLU A 226 -25.11 -2.03 11.98
C GLU A 226 -24.54 -1.23 10.80
N LEU A 227 -24.75 -1.71 9.57
CA LEU A 227 -24.35 -1.01 8.36
C LEU A 227 -25.25 0.19 8.07
N GLU A 228 -26.55 0.10 8.31
CA GLU A 228 -27.47 1.25 8.22
C GLU A 228 -27.09 2.33 9.25
N ASP A 229 -26.80 1.94 10.49
CA ASP A 229 -26.32 2.85 11.53
C ASP A 229 -25.00 3.53 11.14
N LEU A 230 -24.10 2.80 10.48
CA LEU A 230 -22.84 3.33 9.93
C LEU A 230 -23.05 4.47 8.94
N MET A 231 -24.10 4.45 8.11
CA MET A 231 -24.33 5.49 7.10
C MET A 231 -24.48 6.87 7.73
N SER A 232 -25.05 6.95 8.93
CA SER A 232 -25.14 8.22 9.69
C SER A 232 -23.79 8.79 10.13
N MET A 233 -22.73 7.98 10.13
CA MET A 233 -21.39 8.35 10.60
C MET A 233 -20.45 8.77 9.47
N PHE A 234 -20.81 8.54 8.20
CA PHE A 234 -19.94 8.81 7.05
C PHE A 234 -19.65 10.31 6.87
N CYS A 235 -20.68 11.13 7.06
CA CYS A 235 -20.62 12.58 6.94
C CYS A 235 -20.79 13.24 8.32
N PRO A 236 -19.70 13.47 9.08
CA PRO A 236 -19.82 14.05 10.41
C PRO A 236 -20.23 15.53 10.37
N ASP A 237 -21.13 15.91 11.26
CA ASP A 237 -21.45 17.33 11.54
C ASP A 237 -20.56 17.93 12.63
N GLU A 238 -19.89 17.08 13.42
CA GLU A 238 -18.97 17.46 14.49
C GLU A 238 -17.53 17.63 13.98
N VAL A 239 -16.70 18.34 14.76
CA VAL A 239 -15.29 18.55 14.43
C VAL A 239 -14.49 17.27 14.68
N PHE A 240 -14.15 16.56 13.60
CA PHE A 240 -13.23 15.42 13.61
C PHE A 240 -11.95 15.74 12.83
N SER A 241 -10.81 15.28 13.34
CA SER A 241 -9.60 15.13 12.51
C SER A 241 -9.75 13.97 11.53
N HIS A 242 -8.96 13.96 10.45
CA HIS A 242 -8.93 12.86 9.49
C HIS A 242 -8.76 11.49 10.18
N ARG A 243 -7.74 11.38 11.05
CA ARG A 243 -7.47 10.17 11.83
C ARG A 243 -8.68 9.66 12.61
N GLN A 244 -9.33 10.53 13.38
CA GLN A 244 -10.48 10.14 14.20
C GLN A 244 -11.66 9.69 13.34
N TRP A 245 -11.91 10.39 12.23
CA TRP A 245 -12.97 10.06 11.29
C TRP A 245 -12.75 8.69 10.64
N VAL A 246 -11.57 8.43 10.09
CA VAL A 246 -11.27 7.14 9.44
C VAL A 246 -11.33 5.99 10.44
N ILE A 247 -10.72 6.14 11.64
CA ILE A 247 -10.75 5.09 12.67
C ILE A 247 -12.18 4.76 13.09
N ARG A 248 -13.04 5.78 13.28
CA ARG A 248 -14.44 5.59 13.66
C ARG A 248 -15.21 4.78 12.62
N ILE A 249 -15.13 5.19 11.35
CA ILE A 249 -15.84 4.51 10.26
C ILE A 249 -15.29 3.09 10.06
N MET A 250 -13.96 2.94 10.06
CA MET A 250 -13.33 1.63 9.90
C MET A 250 -13.74 0.65 10.99
N SER A 251 -13.72 1.09 12.25
CA SER A 251 -14.14 0.27 13.38
C SER A 251 -15.58 -0.20 13.20
N ALA A 252 -16.49 0.70 12.82
CA ALA A 252 -17.89 0.36 12.61
C ALA A 252 -18.10 -0.60 11.42
N ILE A 253 -17.38 -0.42 10.29
CA ILE A 253 -17.38 -1.39 9.18
C ILE A 253 -16.89 -2.76 9.65
N LEU A 254 -15.78 -2.82 10.36
CA LEU A 254 -15.20 -4.06 10.88
C LEU A 254 -16.16 -4.77 11.84
N HIS A 255 -16.85 -4.03 12.71
CA HIS A 255 -17.87 -4.61 13.58
C HIS A 255 -19.02 -5.21 12.77
N SER A 256 -19.56 -4.47 11.78
CA SER A 256 -20.62 -4.98 10.90
C SER A 256 -20.24 -6.26 10.16
N ALA A 257 -18.96 -6.42 9.80
CA ALA A 257 -18.44 -7.58 9.09
C ALA A 257 -17.96 -8.72 10.02
N GLN A 258 -18.18 -8.61 11.34
CA GLN A 258 -17.68 -9.53 12.38
C GLN A 258 -16.14 -9.68 12.41
N LEU A 259 -15.44 -8.59 12.09
CA LEU A 259 -13.98 -8.45 12.09
C LEU A 259 -13.49 -7.44 13.14
N GLY A 260 -14.32 -7.14 14.16
CA GLY A 260 -14.02 -6.16 15.20
C GLY A 260 -12.78 -6.45 16.06
N TYR A 261 -12.17 -7.63 15.96
CA TYR A 261 -10.87 -7.92 16.56
C TYR A 261 -9.71 -7.12 15.92
N LEU A 262 -9.93 -6.51 14.74
CA LEU A 262 -8.97 -5.60 14.10
C LEU A 262 -9.06 -4.15 14.62
N THR A 263 -10.15 -3.79 15.30
CA THR A 263 -10.40 -2.43 15.85
C THR A 263 -9.27 -1.92 16.75
N PRO A 264 -8.65 -2.73 17.64
CA PRO A 264 -7.53 -2.26 18.46
C PRO A 264 -6.34 -1.78 17.61
N VAL A 265 -6.03 -2.45 16.51
CA VAL A 265 -4.93 -2.07 15.60
C VAL A 265 -5.25 -0.77 14.87
N CYS A 266 -6.51 -0.59 14.46
CA CYS A 266 -6.99 0.66 13.85
C CYS A 266 -6.72 1.89 14.73
N ASN A 267 -6.85 1.76 16.06
CA ASN A 267 -6.62 2.88 16.98
C ASN A 267 -5.16 3.35 17.00
N PHE A 268 -4.21 2.43 16.75
CA PHE A 268 -2.78 2.72 16.79
C PHE A 268 -2.20 3.12 15.43
N LYS A 269 -2.70 2.54 14.33
CA LYS A 269 -2.13 2.70 13.00
C LYS A 269 -3.14 3.31 12.03
N GLU A 270 -2.93 4.59 11.71
CA GLU A 270 -3.76 5.33 10.76
C GLU A 270 -3.57 4.84 9.32
N ASP A 271 -2.33 4.56 8.90
CA ASP A 271 -2.02 4.04 7.56
C ASP A 271 -2.75 2.71 7.27
N PHE A 272 -2.84 1.85 8.30
CA PHE A 272 -3.61 0.60 8.24
C PHE A 272 -5.08 0.86 7.92
N CYS A 273 -5.69 1.85 8.57
CA CYS A 273 -7.07 2.24 8.29
C CYS A 273 -7.24 2.83 6.89
N ASN A 274 -6.34 3.74 6.48
CA ASN A 274 -6.40 4.42 5.18
C ASN A 274 -6.23 3.45 4.01
N GLU A 275 -5.40 2.41 4.16
CA GLU A 275 -5.23 1.40 3.12
C GLU A 275 -6.42 0.42 3.09
N LEU A 276 -6.87 -0.07 4.25
CA LEU A 276 -7.94 -1.06 4.33
C LEU A 276 -9.33 -0.51 4.06
N PHE A 277 -9.57 0.78 4.22
CA PHE A 277 -10.91 1.35 4.08
C PHE A 277 -11.60 1.09 2.74
N PRO A 278 -11.00 1.38 1.58
CA PRO A 278 -11.60 1.00 0.30
C PRO A 278 -11.81 -0.52 0.17
N MET A 279 -10.88 -1.34 0.68
CA MET A 279 -10.99 -2.80 0.62
C MET A 279 -12.10 -3.35 1.53
N ALA A 280 -12.32 -2.74 2.69
CA ALA A 280 -13.37 -3.11 3.62
C ALA A 280 -14.76 -2.81 3.05
N ILE A 281 -14.90 -1.69 2.33
CA ILE A 281 -16.13 -1.37 1.59
C ILE A 281 -16.32 -2.37 0.43
N ASP A 282 -15.25 -2.71 -0.31
CA ASP A 282 -15.30 -3.74 -1.37
C ASP A 282 -15.76 -5.10 -0.81
N LEU A 283 -15.26 -5.47 0.37
CA LEU A 283 -15.66 -6.68 1.08
C LEU A 283 -17.13 -6.65 1.49
N VAL A 284 -17.62 -5.53 2.03
CA VAL A 284 -19.03 -5.38 2.43
C VAL A 284 -19.97 -5.46 1.22
N LEU A 285 -19.67 -4.72 0.14
CA LEU A 285 -20.48 -4.70 -1.07
C LEU A 285 -20.49 -6.06 -1.78
N SER A 286 -19.34 -6.71 -1.90
CA SER A 286 -19.22 -8.05 -2.48
C SER A 286 -19.91 -9.14 -1.66
N THR A 287 -19.99 -8.98 -0.34
CA THR A 287 -20.67 -9.93 0.56
C THR A 287 -22.18 -9.78 0.48
N LEU A 288 -22.70 -8.55 0.51
CA LEU A 288 -24.15 -8.30 0.50
C LEU A 288 -24.76 -8.45 -0.89
N LYS A 289 -24.09 -7.97 -1.95
CA LYS A 289 -24.60 -7.95 -3.35
C LYS A 289 -26.01 -7.36 -3.47
N LYS A 290 -26.36 -6.40 -2.61
CA LYS A 290 -27.66 -5.73 -2.60
C LYS A 290 -27.53 -4.32 -3.18
N ARG A 291 -28.40 -3.99 -4.14
CA ARG A 291 -28.47 -2.65 -4.73
C ARG A 291 -28.76 -1.56 -3.69
N SER A 292 -29.63 -1.83 -2.73
CA SER A 292 -29.98 -0.89 -1.65
C SER A 292 -28.76 -0.49 -0.81
N CYS A 293 -27.82 -1.41 -0.58
CA CYS A 293 -26.59 -1.11 0.13
C CYS A 293 -25.67 -0.22 -0.71
N THR A 294 -25.48 -0.54 -1.99
CA THR A 294 -24.71 0.32 -2.91
C THR A 294 -25.27 1.74 -2.98
N ASP A 295 -26.60 1.86 -3.03
CA ASP A 295 -27.29 3.15 -3.06
C ASP A 295 -26.99 4.00 -1.81
N LEU A 296 -27.00 3.40 -0.61
CA LEU A 296 -26.65 4.10 0.63
C LEU A 296 -25.23 4.67 0.60
N PHE A 297 -24.25 3.88 0.13
CA PHE A 297 -22.87 4.37 -0.02
C PHE A 297 -22.77 5.51 -1.05
N ILE A 298 -23.53 5.44 -2.14
CA ILE A 298 -23.55 6.52 -3.14
C ILE A 298 -24.12 7.81 -2.55
N ASP A 299 -25.20 7.72 -1.77
CA ASP A 299 -25.79 8.88 -1.10
C ASP A 299 -24.80 9.54 -0.14
N GLN A 300 -24.06 8.74 0.64
CA GLN A 300 -23.01 9.25 1.52
C GLN A 300 -21.82 9.87 0.77
N ILE A 301 -21.41 9.27 -0.34
CA ILE A 301 -20.35 9.83 -1.21
C ILE A 301 -20.77 11.20 -1.73
N ASN A 302 -21.99 11.31 -2.26
CA ASN A 302 -22.48 12.57 -2.82
C ASN A 302 -22.58 13.66 -1.76
N GLU A 303 -23.11 13.33 -0.58
CA GLU A 303 -23.20 14.27 0.55
C GLU A 303 -21.80 14.74 0.98
N PHE A 304 -20.84 13.83 1.09
CA PHE A 304 -19.45 14.18 1.43
C PHE A 304 -18.85 15.19 0.44
N PHE A 305 -18.95 14.93 -0.86
CA PHE A 305 -18.38 15.81 -1.88
C PHE A 305 -19.16 17.11 -2.07
N ALA A 306 -20.47 17.11 -1.78
CA ALA A 306 -21.26 18.34 -1.73
C ALA A 306 -20.77 19.26 -0.60
N ARG A 307 -20.49 18.71 0.59
CA ARG A 307 -19.93 19.47 1.71
C ARG A 307 -18.51 19.97 1.43
N HIS A 308 -17.65 19.12 0.84
CA HIS A 308 -16.32 19.53 0.38
C HIS A 308 -16.39 20.72 -0.60
N ALA A 309 -17.27 20.64 -1.60
CA ALA A 309 -17.44 21.69 -2.60
C ALA A 309 -17.95 23.02 -2.02
N ASN A 310 -18.68 22.95 -0.91
CA ASN A 310 -19.25 24.14 -0.27
C ASN A 310 -18.29 24.83 0.71
N THR A 311 -17.16 24.22 1.11
CA THR A 311 -15.97 24.70 1.86
C THR A 311 -16.16 25.64 3.09
N ASP A 312 -17.36 26.13 3.37
CA ASP A 312 -17.80 26.85 4.58
C ASP A 312 -18.01 25.89 5.76
N SER A 313 -17.73 24.61 5.59
CA SER A 313 -17.84 23.63 6.67
C SER A 313 -16.73 23.87 7.69
N SER A 314 -17.10 24.17 8.94
CA SER A 314 -16.20 24.24 10.10
C SER A 314 -15.53 22.91 10.47
N VAL A 315 -15.74 21.86 9.67
CA VAL A 315 -15.29 20.49 9.90
C VAL A 315 -14.07 20.21 9.03
N GLU A 316 -12.94 19.92 9.68
CA GLU A 316 -11.63 19.69 9.06
C GLU A 316 -11.65 18.57 8.00
N VAL A 317 -12.45 17.52 8.23
CA VAL A 317 -12.54 16.34 7.34
C VAL A 317 -12.82 16.73 5.89
N TYR A 318 -13.71 17.69 5.64
CA TYR A 318 -14.08 18.10 4.29
C TYR A 318 -13.01 18.99 3.63
N GLY A 319 -12.15 19.65 4.40
CA GLY A 319 -11.03 20.45 3.87
C GLY A 319 -9.72 19.66 3.76
N SER A 320 -9.62 18.51 4.42
CA SER A 320 -8.38 17.72 4.49
C SER A 320 -8.13 16.95 3.18
N ARG A 321 -6.92 17.10 2.63
CA ARG A 321 -6.48 16.37 1.45
C ARG A 321 -6.51 14.86 1.65
N ASP A 322 -6.16 14.38 2.84
CA ASP A 322 -6.09 12.95 3.13
C ASP A 322 -7.49 12.32 3.14
N SER A 323 -8.47 13.00 3.75
CA SER A 323 -9.86 12.57 3.75
C SER A 323 -10.45 12.49 2.34
N VAL A 324 -10.20 13.51 1.52
CA VAL A 324 -10.69 13.57 0.14
C VAL A 324 -10.01 12.50 -0.72
N CYS A 325 -8.69 12.31 -0.61
CA CYS A 325 -7.96 11.22 -1.26
C CYS A 325 -8.54 9.85 -0.89
N THR A 326 -8.78 9.62 0.40
CA THR A 326 -9.34 8.36 0.91
C THR A 326 -10.75 8.13 0.37
N MET A 327 -11.61 9.17 0.34
CA MET A 327 -12.94 9.07 -0.25
C MET A 327 -12.90 8.82 -1.76
N LEU A 328 -11.96 9.39 -2.51
CA LEU A 328 -11.79 9.12 -3.94
C LEU A 328 -11.48 7.63 -4.22
N LYS A 329 -10.69 6.98 -3.35
CA LYS A 329 -10.46 5.52 -3.44
C LYS A 329 -11.76 4.73 -3.21
N VAL A 330 -12.60 5.18 -2.27
CA VAL A 330 -13.93 4.58 -2.04
C VAL A 330 -14.83 4.72 -3.26
N VAL A 331 -14.86 5.89 -3.91
CA VAL A 331 -15.62 6.09 -5.17
C VAL A 331 -15.19 5.08 -6.22
N HIS A 332 -13.88 4.85 -6.38
CA HIS A 332 -13.37 3.87 -7.34
C HIS A 332 -13.91 2.45 -7.07
N VAL A 333 -13.98 2.04 -5.80
CA VAL A 333 -14.54 0.74 -5.40
C VAL A 333 -16.05 0.66 -5.64
N VAL A 334 -16.82 1.64 -5.16
CA VAL A 334 -18.30 1.64 -5.26
C VAL A 334 -18.76 1.62 -6.72
N ARG A 335 -18.03 2.30 -7.61
CA ARG A 335 -18.31 2.29 -9.06
C ARG A 335 -18.30 0.90 -9.69
N LYS A 336 -17.52 -0.05 -9.18
CA LYS A 336 -17.50 -1.44 -9.69
C LYS A 336 -18.86 -2.13 -9.56
N TYR A 337 -19.65 -1.73 -8.57
CA TYR A 337 -20.96 -2.30 -8.25
C TYR A 337 -22.13 -1.44 -8.75
N THR A 338 -21.83 -0.32 -9.43
CA THR A 338 -22.85 0.59 -9.95
C THR A 338 -23.28 0.10 -11.33
N GLU A 339 -24.41 -0.59 -11.40
CA GLU A 339 -25.07 -0.90 -12.67
C GLU A 339 -25.62 0.39 -13.26
N GLN A 340 -24.90 0.95 -14.25
CA GLN A 340 -25.28 2.03 -15.15
C GLN A 340 -26.60 2.74 -14.79
N GLN A 341 -26.59 3.69 -13.84
CA GLN A 341 -27.54 4.82 -13.80
C GLN A 341 -27.27 5.80 -12.65
N ARG A 342 -26.94 7.03 -13.03
CA ARG A 342 -27.44 8.32 -12.50
C ARG A 342 -27.59 8.44 -10.98
N LYS A 343 -26.51 8.27 -10.21
CA LYS A 343 -26.52 8.70 -8.80
C LYS A 343 -25.25 9.39 -8.35
N ILE A 344 -24.06 9.01 -8.85
CA ILE A 344 -22.80 9.62 -8.40
C ILE A 344 -22.61 10.99 -9.07
N ASN A 345 -22.43 12.05 -8.28
CA ASN A 345 -22.15 13.39 -8.80
C ASN A 345 -20.67 13.52 -9.21
N TYR A 346 -20.37 13.09 -10.45
CA TYR A 346 -19.00 13.08 -10.98
C TYR A 346 -18.38 14.47 -11.12
N LEU A 347 -19.16 15.54 -11.25
CA LEU A 347 -18.63 16.90 -11.36
C LEU A 347 -17.94 17.35 -10.06
N SER A 348 -18.61 17.16 -8.91
CA SER A 348 -18.02 17.47 -7.60
C SER A 348 -16.81 16.60 -7.31
N ILE A 349 -16.83 15.33 -7.71
CA ILE A 349 -15.73 14.39 -7.52
C ILE A 349 -14.53 14.76 -8.39
N SER A 350 -14.75 15.16 -9.65
CA SER A 350 -13.69 15.63 -10.55
C SER A 350 -12.97 16.85 -9.96
N ARG A 351 -13.71 17.82 -9.41
CA ARG A 351 -13.12 18.99 -8.72
C ARG A 351 -12.32 18.58 -7.48
N ALA A 352 -12.85 17.66 -6.68
CA ALA A 352 -12.14 17.13 -5.51
C ALA A 352 -10.86 16.36 -5.88
N ALA A 353 -10.86 15.66 -7.01
CA ALA A 353 -9.66 15.01 -7.54
C ALA A 353 -8.58 16.02 -7.98
N ILE A 354 -8.97 17.17 -8.54
CA ILE A 354 -8.04 18.28 -8.82
C ILE A 354 -7.41 18.80 -7.52
N PHE A 355 -8.22 19.01 -6.47
CA PHE A 355 -7.74 19.43 -5.15
C PHE A 355 -6.67 18.46 -4.60
N CYS A 356 -6.82 17.16 -4.85
CA CYS A 356 -5.87 16.13 -4.44
C CYS A 356 -4.66 15.97 -5.38
N SER A 357 -4.55 16.76 -6.45
CA SER A 357 -3.56 16.59 -7.53
C SER A 357 -3.66 15.24 -8.28
N ALA A 358 -4.82 14.59 -8.24
CA ALA A 358 -5.10 13.36 -8.96
C ALA A 358 -5.63 13.67 -10.37
N TYR A 359 -4.78 14.24 -11.23
CA TYR A 359 -5.22 14.84 -12.50
C TYR A 359 -5.84 13.85 -13.48
N PHE A 360 -5.27 12.64 -13.63
CA PHE A 360 -5.87 11.60 -14.49
C PHE A 360 -7.26 11.18 -14.01
N THR A 361 -7.40 10.99 -12.69
CA THR A 361 -8.69 10.68 -12.06
C THR A 361 -9.70 11.82 -12.25
N ALA A 362 -9.25 13.07 -12.14
CA ALA A 362 -10.10 14.24 -12.39
C ALA A 362 -10.61 14.30 -13.83
N VAL A 363 -9.74 14.05 -14.81
CA VAL A 363 -10.11 13.99 -16.24
C VAL A 363 -11.10 12.85 -16.47
N MET A 364 -10.81 11.65 -15.98
CA MET A 364 -11.71 10.49 -16.11
C MET A 364 -13.11 10.79 -15.56
N TYR A 365 -13.22 11.38 -14.36
CA TYR A 365 -14.52 11.77 -13.80
C TYR A 365 -15.19 12.92 -14.55
N GLY A 366 -14.40 13.86 -15.10
CA GLY A 366 -14.91 14.91 -15.97
C GLY A 366 -15.51 14.38 -17.27
N GLU A 367 -14.87 13.40 -17.89
CA GLU A 367 -15.37 12.72 -19.10
C GLU A 367 -16.65 11.93 -18.81
N LEU A 368 -16.71 11.21 -17.68
CA LEU A 368 -17.92 10.50 -17.26
C LEU A 368 -19.09 11.46 -17.07
N TRP A 369 -18.86 12.58 -16.38
CA TRP A 369 -19.88 13.63 -16.23
C TRP A 369 -20.33 14.20 -17.58
N ALA A 370 -19.39 14.50 -18.48
CA ALA A 370 -19.71 15.05 -19.80
C ALA A 370 -20.52 14.06 -20.66
N SER A 371 -20.19 12.76 -20.57
CA SER A 371 -20.95 11.69 -21.22
C SER A 371 -22.39 11.63 -20.71
N GLU A 372 -22.58 11.69 -19.39
CA GLU A 372 -23.91 11.73 -18.77
C GLU A 372 -24.70 12.97 -19.18
N TYR A 373 -24.08 14.15 -19.14
CA TYR A 373 -24.73 15.41 -19.52
C TYR A 373 -25.20 15.42 -20.98
N ASN A 374 -24.41 14.83 -21.88
CA ASN A 374 -24.76 14.74 -23.30
C ASN A 374 -25.85 13.70 -23.57
N SER A 375 -25.87 12.58 -22.83
CA SER A 375 -26.95 11.59 -22.91
C SER A 375 -28.29 12.20 -22.47
N ASP A 376 -28.30 12.99 -21.40
CA ASP A 376 -29.51 13.66 -20.90
C ASP A 376 -30.05 14.72 -21.87
N ARG A 377 -29.19 15.33 -22.70
CA ARG A 377 -29.61 16.24 -23.78
C ARG A 377 -30.11 15.51 -25.02
N GLY A 378 -29.53 14.36 -25.36
CA GLY A 378 -29.97 13.55 -26.51
C GLY A 378 -31.38 12.99 -26.38
N ASP A 379 -31.84 12.74 -25.15
CA ASP A 379 -33.22 12.28 -24.85
C ASP A 379 -34.27 13.42 -24.91
N LEU A 380 -33.84 14.69 -25.00
CA LEU A 380 -34.72 15.86 -25.06
C LEU A 380 -35.01 16.35 -26.49
N ASP A 381 -34.28 15.83 -27.49
CA ASP A 381 -34.40 16.19 -28.92
C ASP A 381 -35.15 15.13 -29.76
N VAL A 382 -35.94 14.24 -29.13
CA VAL A 382 -36.82 13.24 -29.79
C VAL A 382 -38.30 13.55 -29.60
#